data_AF-I2N6M7-F1
#
_entry.id   AF-I2N6M7-F1
#
_cell.length_a   1.000
_cell.length_b   1.000
_cell.length_c   1.000
_cell.angle_alpha   90.00
_cell.angle_beta   90.00
_cell.angle_gamma   90.00
#
_symmetry.space_group_name_H-M   'P 1'
#
loop_
_entity.id
_entity.type
_entity.pdbx_description
1 polymer ?
#
loop_
_entity_poly.entity_id
_entity_poly.type
_entity_poly.pdbx_seq_one_letter_code
_entity_poly.pdbx_strand_id
1 'polypeptide(L)'
;MIHDHTGRAVMERDELYVLADEAEELGEEITIPGSLAGLPDLVTASQELTALNGLVNDLADHVMHQTALGSPGPERGTVVQGCTAAAKHAGQAVANFTRACSQLGQLHHRAETLPAANTNATFHLLRHHLEAARENLDSVALELRTAADTIGRPLPQVSAALSRSPQPVPPARPAHRGIPGTWAFLPPSSAPRHAR
;
A
#
# COMPACT_ATOMS: atom_id res chain seq x y z
N MET A 1 19.08 -16.90 16.66
CA MET A 1 18.90 -16.76 15.20
C MET A 1 17.89 -15.63 14.99
N ILE A 2 18.37 -14.39 14.78
CA ILE A 2 17.53 -13.17 14.80
C ILE A 2 17.84 -12.21 13.63
N HIS A 3 18.94 -12.43 12.88
CA HIS A 3 19.45 -11.46 11.89
C HIS A 3 18.79 -11.51 10.50
N ASP A 4 18.00 -12.54 10.21
CA ASP A 4 17.40 -12.78 8.89
C ASP A 4 16.36 -11.71 8.52
N HIS A 5 15.48 -11.38 9.47
CA HIS A 5 14.40 -10.40 9.27
C HIS A 5 14.91 -8.98 8.99
N THR A 6 15.99 -8.55 9.66
CA THR A 6 16.56 -7.20 9.47
C THR A 6 17.22 -7.05 8.10
N GLY A 7 17.88 -8.10 7.59
CA GLY A 7 18.45 -8.07 6.23
C GLY A 7 17.36 -7.97 5.16
N ARG A 8 16.31 -8.80 5.29
CA ARG A 8 15.16 -8.78 4.38
C ARG A 8 14.41 -7.44 4.40
N ALA A 9 14.13 -6.88 5.57
CA ALA A 9 13.40 -5.61 5.70
C ALA A 9 14.14 -4.43 5.05
N VAL A 10 15.49 -4.42 5.09
CA VAL A 10 16.28 -3.43 4.36
C VAL A 10 16.18 -3.63 2.84
N MET A 11 16.29 -4.88 2.37
CA MET A 11 16.19 -5.21 0.95
C MET A 11 14.82 -4.84 0.36
N GLU A 12 13.72 -5.22 1.02
CA GLU A 12 12.34 -4.87 0.60
C GLU A 12 12.11 -3.36 0.59
N ARG A 13 12.73 -2.64 1.53
CA ARG A 13 12.65 -1.17 1.59
C ARG A 13 13.38 -0.52 0.43
N ASP A 14 14.58 -0.99 0.13
CA ASP A 14 15.42 -0.40 -0.92
C ASP A 14 14.89 -0.75 -2.32
N GLU A 15 14.27 -1.94 -2.50
CA GLU A 15 13.48 -2.29 -3.70
C GLU A 15 12.30 -1.33 -3.94
N LEU A 16 11.56 -0.96 -2.88
CA LEU A 16 10.46 0.02 -2.99
C LEU A 16 10.93 1.44 -3.32
N TYR A 17 12.16 1.81 -2.93
CA TYR A 17 12.76 3.08 -3.36
C TYR A 17 13.13 3.04 -4.85
N VAL A 18 13.72 1.95 -5.35
CA VAL A 18 14.02 1.81 -6.79
C VAL A 18 12.76 1.92 -7.64
N LEU A 19 11.68 1.19 -7.31
CA LEU A 19 10.40 1.26 -8.04
C LEU A 19 9.73 2.66 -7.95
N ALA A 20 10.04 3.45 -6.92
CA ALA A 20 9.55 4.82 -6.79
C ALA A 20 10.35 5.81 -7.64
N ASP A 21 11.67 5.64 -7.69
CA ASP A 21 12.58 6.47 -8.48
C ASP A 21 12.37 6.19 -9.99
N GLU A 22 12.14 4.94 -10.39
CA GLU A 22 11.72 4.56 -11.75
C GLU A 22 10.38 5.20 -12.16
N ALA A 23 9.42 5.30 -11.22
CA ALA A 23 8.14 5.95 -11.47
C ALA A 23 8.28 7.48 -11.65
N GLU A 24 9.22 8.12 -10.96
CA GLU A 24 9.54 9.54 -11.18
C GLU A 24 10.31 9.76 -12.49
N GLU A 25 11.26 8.90 -12.86
CA GLU A 25 11.99 8.98 -14.14
C GLU A 25 11.02 8.91 -15.33
N LEU A 26 10.10 7.94 -15.32
CA LEU A 26 9.00 7.86 -16.30
C LEU A 26 8.06 9.07 -16.24
N GLY A 27 7.88 9.65 -15.05
CA GLY A 27 7.15 10.90 -14.86
C GLY A 27 7.85 12.09 -15.53
N GLU A 28 9.18 12.17 -15.46
CA GLU A 28 9.98 13.23 -16.09
C GLU A 28 10.06 13.09 -17.62
N GLU A 29 10.24 11.86 -18.15
CA GLU A 29 10.29 11.58 -19.58
C GLU A 29 9.02 12.06 -20.33
N ILE A 30 7.83 11.85 -19.74
CA ILE A 30 6.55 12.24 -20.34
C ILE A 30 6.49 13.75 -20.57
N THR A 31 6.71 14.15 -21.82
CA THR A 31 6.81 15.55 -22.22
C THR A 31 5.42 16.15 -22.48
N ILE A 32 5.00 17.12 -21.66
CA ILE A 32 3.75 17.86 -21.87
C ILE A 32 3.96 18.91 -22.99
N PRO A 33 3.28 18.80 -24.15
CA PRO A 33 3.54 19.69 -25.28
C PRO A 33 2.95 21.09 -25.04
N GLY A 34 3.78 22.12 -25.11
CA GLY A 34 3.34 23.52 -24.99
C GLY A 34 2.47 24.00 -26.16
N SER A 35 2.64 23.42 -27.35
CA SER A 35 1.87 23.74 -28.56
C SER A 35 1.79 22.54 -29.52
N LEU A 36 0.93 22.63 -30.54
CA LEU A 36 0.82 21.63 -31.62
C LEU A 36 2.15 21.34 -32.34
N ALA A 37 3.08 22.30 -32.41
CA ALA A 37 4.39 22.13 -33.05
C ALA A 37 5.40 21.38 -32.16
N GLY A 38 5.08 21.14 -30.89
CA GLY A 38 5.90 20.39 -29.94
C GLY A 38 5.26 19.07 -29.51
N LEU A 39 4.36 18.51 -30.31
CA LEU A 39 3.81 17.16 -30.09
C LEU A 39 4.93 16.11 -30.21
N PRO A 40 4.97 15.08 -29.33
CA PRO A 40 5.86 13.94 -29.53
C PRO A 40 5.47 13.16 -30.79
N ASP A 41 6.42 12.42 -31.35
CA ASP A 41 6.12 11.47 -32.42
C ASP A 41 5.51 10.17 -31.87
N LEU A 42 4.93 9.37 -32.77
CA LEU A 42 4.21 8.15 -32.41
C LEU A 42 5.13 6.99 -31.98
N VAL A 43 6.44 7.05 -32.29
CA VAL A 43 7.42 6.05 -31.86
C VAL A 43 7.83 6.35 -30.41
N THR A 44 8.20 7.59 -30.09
CA THR A 44 8.50 8.00 -28.70
C THR A 44 7.30 7.73 -27.78
N ALA A 45 6.10 8.13 -28.17
CA ALA A 45 4.89 7.81 -27.41
C ALA A 45 4.62 6.29 -27.27
N SER A 46 5.03 5.46 -28.24
CA SER A 46 4.93 3.99 -28.09
C SER A 46 5.98 3.39 -27.17
N GLN A 47 7.14 4.06 -27.01
CA GLN A 47 8.19 3.67 -26.08
C GLN A 47 7.81 4.04 -24.64
N GLU A 48 7.35 5.28 -24.41
CA GLU A 48 6.77 5.73 -23.12
C GLU A 48 5.65 4.78 -22.67
N LEU A 49 4.69 4.44 -23.54
CA LEU A 49 3.63 3.48 -23.23
C LEU A 49 4.17 2.07 -22.91
N THR A 50 5.26 1.64 -23.56
CA THR A 50 5.87 0.34 -23.28
C THR A 50 6.49 0.32 -21.88
N ALA A 51 7.23 1.37 -21.52
CA ALA A 51 7.88 1.50 -20.22
C ALA A 51 6.85 1.62 -19.06
N LEU A 52 5.76 2.37 -19.26
CA LEU A 52 4.63 2.43 -18.32
C LEU A 52 3.97 1.06 -18.07
N ASN A 53 3.92 0.19 -19.08
CA ASN A 53 3.43 -1.18 -18.91
C ASN A 53 4.47 -2.09 -18.22
N GLY A 54 5.78 -1.77 -18.33
CA GLY A 54 6.85 -2.38 -17.51
C GLY A 54 6.55 -2.21 -16.03
N LEU A 55 6.54 -0.95 -15.56
CA LEU A 55 6.25 -0.59 -14.16
C LEU A 55 4.99 -1.25 -13.59
N VAL A 56 3.92 -1.40 -14.38
CA VAL A 56 2.70 -2.13 -13.95
C VAL A 56 2.96 -3.63 -13.73
N ASN A 57 3.76 -4.27 -14.58
CA ASN A 57 4.16 -5.67 -14.40
C ASN A 57 5.12 -5.82 -13.22
N ASP A 58 6.12 -4.95 -13.06
CA ASP A 58 7.11 -5.03 -11.98
C ASP A 58 6.44 -4.86 -10.60
N LEU A 59 5.46 -3.96 -10.48
CA LEU A 59 4.60 -3.83 -9.30
C LEU A 59 3.74 -5.07 -9.04
N ALA A 60 3.21 -5.70 -10.10
CA ALA A 60 2.41 -6.92 -9.98
C ALA A 60 3.27 -8.13 -9.57
N ASP A 61 4.45 -8.28 -10.15
CA ASP A 61 5.43 -9.33 -9.82
C ASP A 61 5.96 -9.16 -8.40
N HIS A 62 6.21 -7.94 -7.93
CA HIS A 62 6.56 -7.70 -6.52
C HIS A 62 5.41 -8.14 -5.57
N VAL A 63 4.14 -7.82 -5.89
CA VAL A 63 2.98 -8.31 -5.11
C VAL A 63 2.87 -9.84 -5.15
N MET A 64 3.11 -10.47 -6.30
CA MET A 64 3.10 -11.94 -6.42
C MET A 64 4.24 -12.58 -5.62
N HIS A 65 5.44 -12.01 -5.68
CA HIS A 65 6.59 -12.46 -4.88
C HIS A 65 6.30 -12.38 -3.38
N GLN A 66 5.79 -11.22 -2.92
CA GLN A 66 5.40 -11.02 -1.52
C GLN A 66 4.27 -11.96 -1.07
N THR A 67 3.30 -12.25 -1.93
CA THR A 67 2.22 -13.21 -1.58
C THR A 67 2.73 -14.65 -1.50
N ALA A 68 3.64 -15.06 -2.38
CA ALA A 68 4.22 -16.41 -2.42
C ALA A 68 5.11 -16.75 -1.21
N LEU A 69 5.78 -15.77 -0.59
CA LEU A 69 6.81 -15.98 0.45
C LEU A 69 6.33 -16.57 1.81
N GLY A 70 5.06 -16.99 1.93
CA GLY A 70 4.56 -17.90 2.96
C GLY A 70 4.45 -17.36 4.40
N SER A 71 5.44 -16.63 4.89
CA SER A 71 5.48 -16.10 6.27
C SER A 71 4.74 -14.76 6.38
N PRO A 72 3.78 -14.60 7.31
CA PRO A 72 3.05 -13.35 7.53
C PRO A 72 3.80 -12.43 8.52
N GLY A 73 4.80 -11.69 8.01
CA GLY A 73 5.36 -10.54 8.73
C GLY A 73 4.40 -9.33 8.71
N PRO A 74 4.43 -8.43 9.70
CA PRO A 74 3.60 -7.22 9.69
C PRO A 74 3.98 -6.27 8.54
N GLU A 75 5.29 -6.16 8.25
CA GLU A 75 5.85 -5.30 7.21
C GLU A 75 5.35 -5.70 5.81
N ARG A 76 5.31 -7.01 5.51
CA ARG A 76 4.73 -7.57 4.28
C ARG A 76 3.29 -7.09 4.02
N GLY A 77 2.49 -6.87 5.06
CA GLY A 77 1.13 -6.33 4.91
C GLY A 77 1.16 -4.90 4.35
N THR A 78 2.08 -4.08 4.84
CA THR A 78 2.32 -2.71 4.39
C THR A 78 2.92 -2.68 2.97
N VAL A 79 3.89 -3.54 2.66
CA VAL A 79 4.47 -3.68 1.31
C VAL A 79 3.38 -4.03 0.29
N VAL A 80 2.60 -5.08 0.54
CA VAL A 80 1.51 -5.50 -0.37
C VAL A 80 0.46 -4.40 -0.51
N GLN A 81 0.12 -3.67 0.55
CA GLN A 81 -0.81 -2.54 0.47
C GLN A 81 -0.24 -1.40 -0.40
N GLY A 82 1.01 -1.00 -0.17
CA GLY A 82 1.69 0.06 -0.94
C GLY A 82 1.81 -0.28 -2.42
N CYS A 83 2.32 -1.47 -2.75
CA CYS A 83 2.41 -1.93 -4.14
C CYS A 83 1.04 -2.07 -4.81
N THR A 84 -0.03 -2.40 -4.06
CA THR A 84 -1.40 -2.44 -4.62
C THR A 84 -1.95 -1.03 -4.88
N ALA A 85 -1.66 -0.07 -4.01
CA ALA A 85 -2.03 1.34 -4.23
C ALA A 85 -1.26 1.94 -5.41
N ALA A 86 0.04 1.69 -5.48
CA ALA A 86 0.90 2.02 -6.61
C ALA A 86 0.40 1.39 -7.91
N ALA A 87 0.17 0.08 -7.98
CA ALA A 87 -0.31 -0.61 -9.19
C ALA A 87 -1.65 -0.05 -9.71
N LYS A 88 -2.56 0.36 -8.81
CA LYS A 88 -3.78 1.09 -9.17
C LYS A 88 -3.44 2.42 -9.86
N HIS A 89 -2.54 3.22 -9.29
CA HIS A 89 -2.15 4.51 -9.89
C HIS A 89 -1.37 4.34 -11.20
N ALA A 90 -0.45 3.38 -11.30
CA ALA A 90 0.24 3.05 -12.54
C ALA A 90 -0.76 2.61 -13.64
N GLY A 91 -1.77 1.80 -13.30
CA GLY A 91 -2.87 1.46 -14.22
C GLY A 91 -3.71 2.67 -14.65
N GLN A 92 -3.88 3.67 -13.78
CA GLN A 92 -4.53 4.94 -14.13
C GLN A 92 -3.63 5.81 -15.05
N ALA A 93 -2.31 5.80 -14.84
CA ALA A 93 -1.35 6.45 -15.73
C ALA A 93 -1.38 5.82 -17.13
N VAL A 94 -1.26 4.49 -17.26
CA VAL A 94 -1.39 3.77 -18.55
C VAL A 94 -2.72 4.08 -19.23
N ALA A 95 -3.84 4.10 -18.49
CA ALA A 95 -5.16 4.39 -19.05
C ALA A 95 -5.30 5.84 -19.56
N ASN A 96 -4.68 6.82 -18.90
CA ASN A 96 -4.63 8.21 -19.37
C ASN A 96 -3.67 8.35 -20.56
N PHE A 97 -2.46 7.82 -20.46
CA PHE A 97 -1.46 7.88 -21.51
C PHE A 97 -1.92 7.21 -22.82
N THR A 98 -2.63 6.08 -22.73
CA THR A 98 -3.28 5.42 -23.89
C THR A 98 -4.31 6.33 -24.56
N ARG A 99 -5.05 7.15 -23.80
CA ARG A 99 -5.96 8.16 -24.37
C ARG A 99 -5.20 9.29 -25.04
N ALA A 100 -4.08 9.75 -24.46
CA ALA A 100 -3.21 10.74 -25.07
C ALA A 100 -2.68 10.23 -26.43
N CYS A 101 -2.17 9.00 -26.51
CA CYS A 101 -1.76 8.35 -27.77
C CYS A 101 -2.88 8.29 -28.81
N SER A 102 -4.13 8.04 -28.38
CA SER A 102 -5.31 8.04 -29.27
C SER A 102 -5.64 9.45 -29.81
N GLN A 103 -5.48 10.51 -29.01
CA GLN A 103 -5.59 11.89 -29.50
C GLN A 103 -4.39 12.26 -30.41
N LEU A 104 -3.19 11.78 -30.09
CA LEU A 104 -1.96 12.03 -30.84
C LEU A 104 -2.03 11.45 -32.25
N GLY A 105 -2.49 10.21 -32.39
CA GLY A 105 -2.75 9.57 -33.68
C GLY A 105 -3.82 10.30 -34.50
N GLN A 106 -4.84 10.87 -33.87
CA GLN A 106 -5.84 11.69 -34.57
C GLN A 106 -5.25 13.02 -35.08
N LEU A 107 -4.37 13.67 -34.30
CA LEU A 107 -3.68 14.89 -34.72
C LEU A 107 -2.74 14.60 -35.90
N HIS A 108 -1.83 13.62 -35.78
CA HIS A 108 -0.91 13.24 -36.86
C HIS A 108 -1.64 12.79 -38.14
N HIS A 109 -2.77 12.07 -38.03
CA HIS A 109 -3.51 11.60 -39.20
C HIS A 109 -4.44 12.67 -39.82
N ARG A 110 -4.88 13.70 -39.08
CA ARG A 110 -5.95 14.61 -39.51
C ARG A 110 -5.72 16.11 -39.27
N ALA A 111 -4.51 16.55 -38.90
CA ALA A 111 -4.21 17.97 -38.67
C ALA A 111 -4.67 18.89 -39.81
N GLU A 112 -4.52 18.45 -41.07
CA GLU A 112 -4.91 19.21 -42.27
C GLU A 112 -6.40 19.12 -42.64
N THR A 113 -7.16 18.18 -42.06
CA THR A 113 -8.56 17.90 -42.43
C THR A 113 -9.57 18.14 -41.30
N LEU A 114 -9.10 18.29 -40.05
CA LEU A 114 -9.92 18.71 -38.92
C LEU A 114 -10.18 20.23 -38.96
N PRO A 115 -11.42 20.68 -38.66
CA PRO A 115 -11.68 22.09 -38.36
C PRO A 115 -10.81 22.53 -37.17
N ALA A 116 -10.20 23.73 -37.25
CA ALA A 116 -9.24 24.20 -36.25
C ALA A 116 -9.75 24.17 -34.80
N ALA A 117 -11.05 24.39 -34.58
CA ALA A 117 -11.69 24.24 -33.26
C ALA A 117 -11.59 22.80 -32.71
N ASN A 118 -11.75 21.80 -33.57
CA ASN A 118 -11.62 20.39 -33.21
C ASN A 118 -10.14 20.04 -32.96
N THR A 119 -9.22 20.50 -33.82
CA THR A 119 -7.77 20.30 -33.63
C THR A 119 -7.29 20.85 -32.28
N ASN A 120 -7.74 22.04 -31.91
CA ASN A 120 -7.44 22.63 -30.59
C ASN A 120 -8.08 21.84 -29.44
N ALA A 121 -9.33 21.40 -29.57
CA ALA A 121 -9.99 20.57 -28.55
C ALA A 121 -9.27 19.22 -28.34
N THR A 122 -8.89 18.54 -29.42
CA THR A 122 -8.10 17.29 -29.37
C THR A 122 -6.72 17.53 -28.75
N PHE A 123 -6.07 18.67 -29.02
CA PHE A 123 -4.81 19.05 -28.38
C PHE A 123 -4.95 19.29 -26.87
N HIS A 124 -5.99 19.99 -26.43
CA HIS A 124 -6.25 20.16 -24.99
C HIS A 124 -6.58 18.85 -24.28
N LEU A 125 -7.32 17.93 -24.93
CA LEU A 125 -7.57 16.59 -24.38
C LEU A 125 -6.30 15.73 -24.32
N LEU A 126 -5.43 15.81 -25.33
CA LEU A 126 -4.11 15.17 -25.31
C LEU A 126 -3.28 15.65 -24.12
N ARG A 127 -3.15 16.97 -23.97
CA ARG A 127 -2.41 17.58 -22.86
C ARG A 127 -2.94 17.15 -21.50
N HIS A 128 -4.25 17.28 -21.28
CA HIS A 128 -4.89 16.89 -20.03
C HIS A 128 -4.64 15.41 -19.68
N HIS A 129 -4.58 14.53 -20.68
CA HIS A 129 -4.27 13.11 -20.46
C HIS A 129 -2.78 12.82 -20.21
N LEU A 130 -1.84 13.64 -20.69
CA LEU A 130 -0.42 13.54 -20.34
C LEU A 130 -0.16 14.12 -18.94
N GLU A 131 -0.75 15.28 -18.65
CA GLU A 131 -0.75 15.93 -17.33
C GLU A 131 -1.30 14.95 -16.26
N ALA A 132 -2.48 14.37 -16.50
CA ALA A 132 -3.08 13.36 -15.61
C ALA A 132 -2.41 11.97 -15.66
N ALA A 133 -1.46 11.71 -16.56
CA ALA A 133 -0.61 10.51 -16.50
C ALA A 133 0.52 10.74 -15.49
N ARG A 134 1.20 11.89 -15.57
CA ARG A 134 2.26 12.30 -14.62
C ARG A 134 1.75 12.40 -13.19
N GLU A 135 0.61 13.05 -12.95
CA GLU A 135 -0.01 13.13 -11.61
C GLU A 135 -0.25 11.75 -10.97
N ASN A 136 -0.46 10.71 -11.78
CA ASN A 136 -0.61 9.34 -11.29
C ASN A 136 0.75 8.65 -11.05
N LEU A 137 1.81 9.00 -11.77
CA LEU A 137 3.18 8.52 -11.50
C LEU A 137 3.76 9.17 -10.24
N ASP A 138 3.55 10.46 -10.05
CA ASP A 138 3.85 11.16 -8.79
C ASP A 138 3.15 10.44 -7.59
N SER A 139 1.92 9.97 -7.83
CA SER A 139 1.16 9.17 -6.85
C SER A 139 1.71 7.75 -6.64
N VAL A 140 2.27 7.11 -7.68
CA VAL A 140 2.99 5.81 -7.56
C VAL A 140 4.20 5.97 -6.66
N ALA A 141 5.07 6.93 -6.96
CA ALA A 141 6.29 7.19 -6.20
C ALA A 141 5.98 7.53 -4.72
N LEU A 142 4.93 8.32 -4.48
CA LEU A 142 4.48 8.68 -3.13
C LEU A 142 4.01 7.46 -2.31
N GLU A 143 3.17 6.58 -2.88
CA GLU A 143 2.69 5.37 -2.19
C GLU A 143 3.84 4.38 -1.91
N LEU A 144 4.74 4.18 -2.87
CA LEU A 144 5.91 3.31 -2.72
C LEU A 144 6.89 3.82 -1.65
N ARG A 145 7.26 5.10 -1.69
CA ARG A 145 8.11 5.70 -0.64
C ARG A 145 7.41 5.70 0.71
N THR A 146 6.10 5.90 0.79
CA THR A 146 5.34 5.81 2.05
C THR A 146 5.37 4.39 2.63
N ALA A 147 5.29 3.36 1.78
CA ALA A 147 5.45 1.96 2.20
C ALA A 147 6.90 1.66 2.64
N ALA A 148 7.90 2.10 1.88
CA ALA A 148 9.31 1.96 2.24
C ALA A 148 9.61 2.62 3.60
N ASP A 149 9.16 3.85 3.78
CA ASP A 149 9.41 4.67 4.97
C ASP A 149 8.73 4.10 6.23
N THR A 150 7.78 3.17 6.09
CA THR A 150 7.07 2.50 7.19
C THR A 150 7.59 1.09 7.52
N ILE A 151 8.41 0.47 6.67
CA ILE A 151 9.15 -0.77 7.02
C ILE A 151 10.10 -0.48 8.20
N GLY A 152 10.26 -1.43 9.12
CA GLY A 152 11.06 -1.26 10.34
C GLY A 152 10.48 -0.29 11.39
N ARG A 153 9.42 0.48 11.09
CA ARG A 153 8.76 1.34 12.10
C ARG A 153 7.81 0.49 12.95
N PRO A 154 7.86 0.58 14.30
CA PRO A 154 6.90 -0.12 15.16
C PRO A 154 5.50 0.45 14.97
N LEU A 155 4.55 -0.36 14.49
CA LEU A 155 3.16 0.07 14.29
C LEU A 155 2.58 0.62 15.61
N PRO A 156 2.01 1.85 15.65
CA PRO A 156 1.56 2.49 16.89
C PRO A 156 0.55 1.67 17.71
N GLN A 157 -0.23 0.82 17.05
CA GLN A 157 -1.21 -0.07 17.69
C GLN A 157 -0.53 -1.12 18.61
N VAL A 158 0.66 -1.59 18.26
CA VAL A 158 1.43 -2.56 19.06
C VAL A 158 1.99 -1.87 20.32
N SER A 159 2.48 -0.64 20.19
CA SER A 159 2.95 0.17 21.33
C SER A 159 1.82 0.45 22.33
N ALA A 160 0.60 0.74 21.83
CA ALA A 160 -0.59 0.92 22.67
C ALA A 160 -1.06 -0.37 23.36
N ALA A 161 -0.91 -1.53 22.72
CA ALA A 161 -1.22 -2.83 23.30
C ALA A 161 -0.20 -3.25 24.39
N LEU A 162 1.10 -3.07 24.14
CA LEU A 162 2.17 -3.35 25.11
C LEU A 162 2.05 -2.47 26.36
N SER A 163 1.61 -1.21 26.20
CA SER A 163 1.30 -0.28 27.28
C SER A 163 0.09 -0.70 28.13
N ARG A 164 -0.67 -1.73 27.71
CA ARG A 164 -1.83 -2.30 28.42
C ARG A 164 -1.59 -3.72 28.93
N SER A 165 -0.34 -4.08 29.23
CA SER A 165 -0.07 -5.29 30.03
C SER A 165 -0.59 -5.11 31.47
N PRO A 166 -1.62 -5.84 31.91
CA PRO A 166 -2.03 -5.79 33.32
C PRO A 166 -0.95 -6.45 34.17
N GLN A 167 -0.42 -5.75 35.17
CA GLN A 167 0.50 -6.36 36.13
C GLN A 167 -0.14 -7.60 36.76
N PRO A 168 0.57 -8.73 36.86
CA PRO A 168 0.09 -9.89 37.63
C PRO A 168 -0.10 -9.49 39.09
N VAL A 169 -1.37 -9.33 39.50
CA VAL A 169 -1.71 -9.10 40.91
C VAL A 169 -1.21 -10.32 41.70
N PRO A 170 -0.30 -10.15 42.68
CA PRO A 170 0.25 -11.27 43.41
C PRO A 170 -0.87 -12.00 44.18
N PRO A 171 -0.87 -13.35 44.22
CA PRO A 171 -1.95 -14.10 44.82
C PRO A 171 -2.09 -13.78 46.31
N ALA A 172 -3.28 -13.33 46.71
CA ALA A 172 -3.59 -13.01 48.09
C ALA A 172 -3.40 -14.24 48.99
N ARG A 173 -2.51 -14.12 49.99
CA ARG A 173 -2.26 -15.20 50.95
C ARG A 173 -3.51 -15.43 51.82
N PRO A 174 -3.83 -16.70 52.18
CA PRO A 174 -5.00 -17.00 53.00
C PRO A 174 -4.84 -16.49 54.43
N ALA A 175 -5.72 -15.58 54.86
CA ALA A 175 -5.80 -15.13 56.25
C ALA A 175 -6.57 -16.18 57.09
N HIS A 176 -5.98 -16.67 58.17
CA HIS A 176 -6.54 -17.77 58.96
C HIS A 176 -7.05 -17.31 60.34
N ARG A 177 -8.37 -17.49 60.56
CA ARG A 177 -9.10 -17.57 61.85
C ARG A 177 -9.03 -16.40 62.86
N GLY A 178 -10.22 -15.93 63.23
CA GLY A 178 -10.51 -15.29 64.53
C GLY A 178 -12.03 -15.17 64.76
N ILE A 179 -12.56 -15.75 65.83
CA ILE A 179 -13.97 -15.66 66.28
C ILE A 179 -13.97 -15.71 67.82
N PRO A 180 -14.66 -14.80 68.54
CA PRO A 180 -16.01 -15.07 69.08
C PRO A 180 -16.94 -13.83 68.99
N GLY A 181 -18.26 -13.86 69.18
CA GLY A 181 -19.30 -14.89 69.42
C GLY A 181 -20.64 -14.30 68.91
N THR A 182 -21.88 -14.47 69.39
CA THR A 182 -22.66 -15.31 70.35
C THR A 182 -24.15 -15.04 69.91
N TRP A 183 -25.16 -15.92 69.92
CA TRP A 183 -25.87 -16.71 70.95
C TRP A 183 -26.55 -17.92 70.25
N ALA A 184 -26.50 -19.16 70.77
CA ALA A 184 -27.61 -19.89 71.45
C ALA A 184 -28.99 -19.84 70.72
N PHE A 185 -29.71 -20.94 70.43
CA PHE A 185 -29.91 -22.19 71.21
C PHE A 185 -30.03 -23.50 70.36
N LEU A 186 -30.08 -24.65 71.05
CA LEU A 186 -30.24 -26.04 70.54
C LEU A 186 -31.70 -26.56 70.73
N PRO A 187 -32.17 -27.59 70.00
CA PRO A 187 -31.95 -29.01 70.37
C PRO A 187 -31.66 -29.98 69.18
N PRO A 188 -31.20 -31.23 69.44
CA PRO A 188 -30.81 -32.18 68.39
C PRO A 188 -31.92 -33.17 67.97
N SER A 189 -31.73 -33.80 66.81
CA SER A 189 -32.34 -35.08 66.46
C SER A 189 -31.31 -35.99 65.80
N SER A 190 -31.37 -37.29 66.07
CA SER A 190 -30.30 -38.25 65.77
C SER A 190 -30.72 -39.27 64.72
N ALA A 191 -29.85 -39.52 63.72
CA ALA A 191 -29.59 -40.82 63.06
C ALA A 191 -30.78 -41.54 62.33
N PRO A 192 -30.55 -42.41 61.33
CA PRO A 192 -29.34 -43.23 61.13
C PRO A 192 -28.81 -43.31 59.68
N ARG A 193 -27.89 -44.27 59.47
CA ARG A 193 -27.21 -44.62 58.20
C ARG A 193 -27.98 -45.69 57.41
N HIS A 194 -27.45 -46.00 56.23
CA HIS A 194 -27.66 -47.21 55.40
C HIS A 194 -28.92 -47.22 54.51
N ALA A 195 -28.89 -47.78 53.29
CA ALA A 195 -27.75 -48.18 52.44
C ALA A 195 -28.21 -48.47 50.98
N ARG A 196 -27.23 -48.45 50.06
CA ARG A 196 -27.32 -48.81 48.62
C ARG A 196 -28.23 -47.92 47.77
#